data_AF-A0A0G8AXS4-F1
#
_entry.id   AF-A0A0G8AXS4-F1
#
_cell.length_a   1.000
_cell.length_b   1.000
_cell.length_c   1.000
_cell.angle_alpha   90.00
_cell.angle_beta   90.00
_cell.angle_gamma   90.00
#
_symmetry.space_group_name_H-M   'P 1'
#
loop_
_entity.id
_entity.type
_entity.pdbx_description
1 polymer ?
#
loop_
_entity_poly.entity_id
_entity_poly.type
_entity_poly.pdbx_seq_one_letter_code
_entity_poly.pdbx_strand_id
1 'polypeptide(L)'
;MDDADRKQLQAFVKHWLRQAGRTPADLGQALGLPSAALPMLLNELARTNAKLGPSGLVARLCLINERWQCTGDFDPDPDVLGDQLDLLLEAIQSEPVQGCPAVRGATPAGP
;
A
#
# COMPACT_ATOMS: atom_id res chain seq x y z
N MET A 1 4.82 2.98 30.14
CA MET A 1 5.26 2.04 29.10
C MET A 1 6.42 1.26 29.67
N ASP A 2 6.14 0.02 30.05
CA ASP A 2 7.04 -0.88 30.75
C ASP A 2 8.15 -1.40 29.82
N ASP A 3 9.18 -2.01 30.39
CA ASP A 3 10.33 -2.56 29.63
C ASP A 3 9.88 -3.63 28.62
N ALA A 4 8.88 -4.44 29.00
CA ALA A 4 8.29 -5.46 28.13
C ALA A 4 7.62 -4.85 26.89
N ASP A 5 6.83 -3.78 27.05
CA ASP A 5 6.15 -3.10 25.95
C ASP A 5 7.16 -2.46 24.99
N ARG A 6 8.24 -1.88 25.54
CA ARG A 6 9.35 -1.34 24.74
C ARG A 6 10.06 -2.42 23.92
N LYS A 7 10.31 -3.61 24.50
CA LYS A 7 10.90 -4.74 23.77
C LYS A 7 9.99 -5.24 22.66
N GLN A 8 8.69 -5.30 22.91
CA GLN A 8 7.70 -5.70 21.91
C GLN A 8 7.64 -4.70 20.75
N LEU A 9 7.63 -3.39 21.05
CA LEU A 9 7.73 -2.34 20.03
C LEU A 9 9.03 -2.46 19.23
N GLN A 10 10.16 -2.74 19.88
CA GLN A 10 11.42 -2.97 19.19
C GLN A 10 11.37 -4.17 18.24
N ALA A 11 10.80 -5.31 18.68
CA ALA A 11 10.65 -6.50 17.85
C ALA A 11 9.72 -6.22 16.65
N PHE A 12 8.60 -5.53 16.89
CA PHE A 12 7.68 -5.11 15.84
C PHE A 12 8.35 -4.21 14.81
N VAL A 13 9.04 -3.15 15.24
CA VAL A 13 9.75 -2.23 14.33
C VAL A 13 10.81 -2.95 13.52
N LYS A 14 11.59 -3.85 14.14
CA LYS A 14 12.57 -4.67 13.41
C LYS A 14 11.91 -5.56 12.37
N HIS A 15 10.79 -6.19 12.71
CA HIS A 15 10.08 -7.06 11.79
C HIS A 15 9.46 -6.26 10.62
N TRP A 16 8.82 -5.13 10.93
CA TRP A 16 8.24 -4.23 9.94
C TRP A 16 9.29 -3.66 8.97
N LEU A 17 10.45 -3.24 9.49
CA LEU A 17 11.59 -2.82 8.65
C LEU A 17 12.06 -3.93 7.70
N ARG A 18 12.12 -5.18 8.18
CA ARG A 18 12.49 -6.33 7.34
C ARG A 18 11.46 -6.60 6.24
N GLN A 19 10.16 -6.50 6.55
CA GLN A 19 9.10 -6.68 5.55
C GLN A 19 9.13 -5.56 4.50
N ALA A 20 9.36 -4.31 4.91
CA ALA A 20 9.43 -3.18 4.00
C ALA A 20 10.76 -3.11 3.20
N GLY A 21 11.73 -4.00 3.46
CA GLY A 21 13.06 -3.94 2.86
C GLY A 21 13.87 -2.69 3.26
N ARG A 22 13.52 -2.04 4.39
CA ARG A 22 14.10 -0.76 4.83
C ARG A 22 15.05 -0.90 6.00
N THR A 23 15.90 0.12 6.18
CA THR A 23 16.89 0.18 7.26
C THR A 23 16.44 1.12 8.39
N PRO A 24 17.03 1.02 9.59
CA PRO A 24 16.76 1.96 10.68
C PRO A 24 17.06 3.41 10.30
N ALA A 25 18.04 3.65 9.41
CA ALA A 25 18.36 4.97 8.92
C ALA A 25 17.21 5.56 8.09
N ASP A 26 16.55 4.73 7.26
CA ASP A 26 15.39 5.14 6.46
C ASP A 26 14.19 5.51 7.36
N LEU A 27 13.93 4.74 8.41
CA LEU A 27 12.96 5.10 9.45
C LEU A 27 13.34 6.40 10.18
N GLY A 28 14.63 6.61 10.44
CA GLY A 28 15.14 7.88 10.94
C GLY A 28 14.79 9.04 10.01
N GLN A 29 15.06 8.93 8.71
CA GLN A 29 14.68 9.93 7.71
C GLN A 29 13.17 10.18 7.67
N ALA A 30 12.36 9.12 7.79
CA ALA A 30 10.90 9.22 7.84
C ALA A 30 10.37 9.92 9.09
N LEU A 31 11.05 9.74 10.22
CA LEU A 31 10.72 10.38 11.49
C LEU A 31 11.31 11.79 11.64
N GLY A 32 12.12 12.26 10.67
CA GLY A 32 12.83 13.54 10.78
C GLY A 32 14.07 13.48 11.68
N LEU A 33 14.61 12.28 11.90
CA LEU A 33 15.79 11.97 12.69
C LEU A 33 16.86 11.22 11.85
N PRO A 34 17.48 11.87 10.85
CA PRO A 34 18.43 11.28 9.88
C PRO A 34 19.54 10.39 10.44
N SER A 35 20.02 10.72 11.63
CA SER A 35 21.23 10.16 12.24
C SER A 35 20.95 9.59 13.64
N ALA A 36 19.72 9.19 13.89
CA ALA A 36 19.34 8.60 15.17
C ALA A 36 19.71 7.11 15.24
N ALA A 37 20.35 6.72 16.34
CA ALA A 37 20.52 5.31 16.68
C ALA A 37 19.14 4.67 16.92
N LEU A 38 18.99 3.38 16.62
CA LEU A 38 17.76 2.60 16.88
C LEU A 38 17.09 2.87 18.25
N PRO A 39 17.80 2.95 19.39
CA PRO A 39 17.17 3.28 20.68
C PRO A 39 16.52 4.67 20.70
N MET A 40 17.04 5.63 19.94
CA MET A 40 16.49 6.97 19.84
C MET A 40 15.21 6.98 18.98
N LEU A 41 15.17 6.21 17.88
CA LEU A 41 13.95 6.00 17.07
C LEU A 41 12.83 5.38 17.92
N LEU A 42 13.16 4.36 18.71
CA LEU A 42 12.21 3.72 19.61
C LEU A 42 11.70 4.68 20.70
N ASN A 43 12.55 5.59 21.17
CA ASN A 43 12.15 6.60 22.15
C ASN A 43 11.20 7.64 21.56
N GLU A 44 11.36 8.00 20.28
CA GLU A 44 10.44 8.87 19.55
C GLU A 44 9.08 8.18 19.38
N LEU A 45 9.06 6.92 18.91
CA LEU A 45 7.82 6.14 18.79
C LEU A 45 7.11 5.96 20.15
N ALA A 46 7.87 5.71 21.22
CA ALA A 46 7.32 5.64 22.58
C ALA A 46 6.75 6.99 23.04
N ARG A 47 7.38 8.12 22.70
CA ARG A 47 6.84 9.46 22.97
C ARG A 47 5.57 9.72 22.17
N THR A 48 5.52 9.31 20.92
CA THR A 48 4.33 9.41 20.07
C THR A 48 3.17 8.60 20.66
N ASN A 49 3.44 7.37 21.11
CA ASN A 49 2.44 6.55 21.83
C ASN A 49 1.98 7.21 23.14
N ALA A 50 2.89 7.82 23.91
CA ALA A 50 2.53 8.49 25.16
C ALA A 50 1.69 9.76 24.94
N LYS A 51 1.90 10.47 23.83
CA LYS A 51 1.20 11.73 23.52
C LYS A 51 -0.14 11.54 22.82
N LEU A 52 -0.20 10.63 21.85
CA LEU A 52 -1.35 10.44 20.96
C LEU A 52 -2.05 9.09 21.18
N GLY A 53 -1.53 8.27 22.09
CA GLY A 53 -1.98 6.91 22.29
C GLY A 53 -1.55 5.96 21.16
N PRO A 54 -1.97 4.70 21.26
CA PRO A 54 -1.63 3.65 20.29
C PRO A 54 -2.18 3.97 18.89
N SER A 55 -3.37 4.58 18.79
CA SER A 55 -3.96 4.97 17.51
C SER A 55 -3.12 6.02 16.78
N GLY A 56 -2.54 6.98 17.51
CA GLY A 56 -1.65 7.98 16.92
C GLY A 56 -0.31 7.40 16.46
N LEU A 57 0.22 6.41 17.19
CA LEU A 57 1.40 5.66 16.76
C LEU A 57 1.13 4.91 15.45
N VAL A 58 0.01 4.19 15.36
CA VAL A 58 -0.39 3.46 14.15
C VAL A 58 -0.57 4.42 12.97
N ALA A 59 -1.27 5.54 13.15
CA ALA A 59 -1.44 6.55 12.11
C ALA A 59 -0.09 7.09 11.61
N ARG A 60 0.86 7.36 12.52
CA ARG A 60 2.21 7.80 12.18
C ARG A 60 2.96 6.76 11.35
N LEU A 61 2.88 5.49 11.75
CA LEU A 61 3.51 4.37 11.02
C LEU A 61 2.86 4.15 9.64
N CYS A 62 1.54 4.26 9.53
CA CYS A 62 0.82 4.20 8.25
C CYS A 62 1.29 5.29 7.30
N LEU A 63 1.39 6.54 7.74
CA LEU A 63 1.87 7.65 6.90
C LEU A 63 3.31 7.41 6.41
N ILE A 64 4.17 6.84 7.26
CA ILE A 64 5.53 6.47 6.86
C ILE A 64 5.49 5.35 5.80
N ASN A 65 4.65 4.35 6.01
CA ASN A 65 4.48 3.23 5.08
C ASN A 65 3.95 3.71 3.72
N GLU A 66 2.97 4.61 3.70
CA GLU A 66 2.46 5.25 2.48
C GLU A 66 3.57 6.02 1.77
N ARG A 67 4.38 6.79 2.50
CA ARG A 67 5.50 7.54 1.93
C ARG A 67 6.55 6.62 1.30
N TRP A 68 6.82 5.48 1.93
CA TRP A 68 7.74 4.47 1.40
C TRP A 68 7.18 3.79 0.15
N GLN A 69 5.89 3.45 0.15
CA GLN A 69 5.21 2.88 -1.02
C GLN A 69 5.16 3.86 -2.21
N CYS A 70 4.98 5.16 -1.95
CA CYS A 70 5.00 6.19 -3.00
C CYS A 70 6.39 6.48 -3.58
N THR A 71 7.48 6.08 -2.90
CA THR A 71 8.86 6.35 -3.37
C THR A 71 9.40 5.24 -4.28
N GLY A 72 8.63 4.15 -4.47
CA GLY A 72 8.96 3.05 -5.38
C GLY A 72 8.92 1.71 -4.66
N ASP A 73 7.91 0.90 -4.96
CA ASP A 73 8.00 -0.49 -5.42
C ASP A 73 6.58 -1.09 -5.51
N PHE A 74 5.79 -0.67 -6.50
CA PHE A 74 5.09 -1.69 -7.27
C PHE A 74 6.15 -2.03 -8.31
N ASP A 75 6.99 -3.02 -8.05
CA ASP A 75 7.62 -3.78 -9.14
C ASP A 75 6.62 -4.90 -9.46
N PRO A 76 5.56 -4.63 -10.26
CA PRO A 76 4.91 -5.74 -10.90
C PRO A 76 5.99 -6.31 -11.81
N ASP A 77 6.45 -7.51 -11.51
CA ASP A 77 7.26 -8.28 -12.43
C ASP A 77 6.64 -8.10 -13.84
N PRO A 78 7.35 -7.48 -14.81
CA PRO A 78 6.76 -7.05 -16.07
C PRO A 78 6.28 -8.24 -16.91
N ASP A 79 6.78 -9.44 -16.62
CA ASP A 79 6.32 -10.70 -17.16
C ASP A 79 4.90 -11.03 -16.64
N VAL A 80 4.67 -10.96 -15.33
CA VAL A 80 3.34 -11.22 -14.71
C VAL A 80 2.27 -10.22 -15.15
N LEU A 81 2.62 -8.94 -15.31
CA LEU A 81 1.68 -7.92 -15.76
C LEU A 81 1.40 -8.02 -17.27
N GLY A 82 2.39 -8.46 -18.07
CA GLY A 82 2.25 -8.71 -19.49
C GLY A 82 1.23 -9.82 -19.79
N ASP A 83 1.38 -10.98 -19.16
CA ASP A 83 0.45 -12.11 -19.32
C ASP A 83 -0.99 -11.76 -18.89
N GLN A 84 -1.16 -10.97 -17.83
CA GLN A 84 -2.49 -10.55 -17.37
C GLN A 84 -3.15 -9.54 -18.33
N LEU A 85 -2.37 -8.66 -18.97
CA LEU A 85 -2.88 -7.69 -19.94
C LEU A 85 -3.28 -8.38 -21.24
N ASP A 86 -2.49 -9.36 -21.71
CA ASP A 86 -2.77 -10.11 -22.93
C ASP A 86 -4.05 -10.95 -22.80
N LEU A 87 -4.22 -11.63 -21.65
CA LEU A 87 -5.44 -12.36 -21.32
C LEU A 87 -6.68 -11.43 -21.25
N LEU A 88 -6.51 -10.22 -20.73
CA LEU A 88 -7.59 -9.23 -20.65
C LEU A 88 -7.95 -8.66 -22.04
N LEU A 89 -6.95 -8.40 -22.89
CA LEU A 89 -7.16 -7.98 -24.28
C LEU A 89 -7.81 -9.08 -25.12
N GLU A 90 -7.44 -10.33 -24.92
CA GLU A 90 -8.05 -11.48 -25.59
C GLU A 90 -9.52 -11.63 -25.16
N ALA A 91 -9.82 -11.44 -23.87
CA ALA A 91 -11.19 -11.45 -23.37
C ALA A 91 -12.05 -10.34 -24.02
N ILE A 92 -11.58 -9.09 -24.06
CA ILE A 92 -12.32 -7.96 -24.65
C ILE A 92 -12.52 -8.14 -26.16
N GLN A 93 -11.55 -8.74 -26.87
CA GLN A 93 -11.67 -9.02 -28.31
C GLN A 93 -12.54 -10.25 -28.62
N SER A 94 -12.60 -11.20 -27.69
CA SER A 94 -13.42 -12.41 -27.79
C SER A 94 -14.86 -12.19 -27.34
N GLU A 95 -15.16 -11.08 -26.68
CA GLU A 95 -16.52 -10.57 -26.51
C GLU A 95 -16.98 -9.96 -27.84
N PRO A 96 -17.83 -10.63 -28.65
CA PRO A 96 -18.53 -9.90 -29.68
C PRO A 96 -19.35 -8.85 -28.94
N VAL A 97 -19.09 -7.56 -29.20
CA VAL A 97 -20.02 -6.49 -28.86
C VAL A 97 -21.37 -6.91 -29.45
N GLN A 98 -22.21 -7.54 -28.63
CA GLN A 98 -23.55 -7.89 -28.99
C GLN A 98 -24.25 -6.56 -29.12
N GLY A 99 -24.23 -6.06 -30.36
CA GLY A 99 -24.94 -4.88 -30.78
C GLY A 99 -26.35 -4.97 -30.22
N CYS A 100 -26.77 -3.90 -29.56
CA CYS A 100 -28.16 -3.67 -29.26
C CYS A 100 -28.96 -4.01 -30.53
N PRO A 101 -29.96 -4.92 -30.49
CA PRO A 101 -30.74 -5.20 -31.68
C PRO A 101 -31.41 -3.89 -32.10
N ALA A 102 -30.96 -3.37 -33.26
CA ALA A 102 -31.56 -2.25 -33.91
C ALA A 102 -33.06 -2.54 -34.06
N VAL A 103 -33.90 -1.72 -33.42
CA VAL A 103 -35.34 -1.75 -33.58
C VAL A 103 -35.67 -1.35 -35.02
N ARG A 104 -35.64 -2.32 -35.94
CA ARG A 104 -36.13 -2.16 -37.30
C ARG A 104 -37.65 -1.99 -37.21
N GLY A 105 -38.10 -0.76 -37.44
CA GLY A 105 -39.50 -0.43 -37.57
C GLY A 105 -40.18 -1.27 -38.65
N ALA A 106 -41.42 -1.67 -38.37
CA ALA A 106 -42.37 -2.15 -39.35
C ALA A 106 -43.77 -1.75 -38.91
N THR A 107 -44.24 -0.61 -39.44
CA THR A 107 -45.66 -0.28 -39.56
C THR A 107 -46.33 -1.33 -40.45
N PRO A 108 -47.59 -1.68 -40.19
CA PRO A 108 -48.50 -1.84 -41.32
C PRO A 108 -49.81 -1.07 -41.13
N ALA A 109 -50.18 -0.36 -42.19
CA ALA A 109 -51.43 0.35 -42.39
C ALA A 109 -52.43 -0.54 -43.15
N GLY A 110 -53.67 -0.60 -42.65
CA GLY A 110 -54.92 -0.86 -43.40
C GLY A 110 -55.08 -2.23 -44.09
N PRO A 111 -56.28 -2.53 -44.63
CA PRO A 111 -57.47 -1.67 -44.79
C PRO A 111 -58.49 -1.75 -43.64
#